data_AF-A0ABD2NC50-F1
#
_entry.id   AF-A0ABD2NC50-F1
#
_cell.length_a   1.000
_cell.length_b   1.000
_cell.length_c   1.000
_cell.angle_alpha   90.00
_cell.angle_beta   90.00
_cell.angle_gamma   90.00
#
_symmetry.space_group_name_H-M   'P 1'
#
loop_
_entity.id
_entity.type
_entity.pdbx_description
1 polymer ?
#
loop_
_entity_poly.entity_id
_entity_poly.type
_entity_poly.pdbx_seq_one_letter_code
_entity_poly.pdbx_strand_id
1 'polypeptide(L)'
;MDEPQSEQNVSMDLVFGDDDLPYEEENLRNPYSVKHWLRYIEHKKKAPKFGVNIIYERALKELPGSYKLWYNYLRTRRRQVKQKCIIDPVYEEVNNAFERALVFMHKMPRIWMDYCSF
;
A
#
# COMPACT_ATOMS: atom_id res chain seq x y z
N MET A 1 2.23 32.52 -23.53
CA MET A 1 2.81 31.17 -23.70
C MET A 1 2.99 30.66 -22.29
N ASP A 2 1.97 30.00 -21.76
CA ASP A 2 2.02 29.42 -20.42
C ASP A 2 2.74 28.08 -20.52
N GLU A 3 3.90 27.99 -19.85
CA GLU A 3 4.61 26.73 -19.65
C GLU A 3 3.77 25.79 -18.77
N PRO A 4 3.72 24.48 -19.07
CA PRO A 4 2.97 23.54 -18.25
C PRO A 4 3.68 23.33 -16.91
N GLN A 5 2.94 23.59 -15.83
CA GLN A 5 3.37 23.36 -14.45
C GLN A 5 3.74 21.88 -14.27
N SER A 6 5.01 21.65 -13.92
CA SER A 6 5.55 20.34 -13.59
C SER A 6 4.73 19.68 -12.47
N GLU A 7 4.20 18.48 -12.74
CA GLU A 7 3.55 17.61 -11.77
C GLU A 7 4.45 17.46 -10.53
N GLN A 8 3.99 17.96 -9.39
CA GLN A 8 4.66 17.71 -8.13
C GLN A 8 4.46 16.25 -7.78
N ASN A 9 5.48 15.45 -8.09
CA ASN A 9 5.64 14.11 -7.54
C ASN A 9 5.82 14.28 -6.02
N VAL A 10 4.72 14.28 -5.27
CA VAL A 10 4.74 14.37 -3.81
C VAL A 10 5.54 13.17 -3.33
N SER A 11 6.80 13.39 -2.94
CA SER A 11 7.58 12.38 -2.24
C SER A 11 6.75 12.02 -1.00
N MET A 12 6.18 10.82 -1.01
CA MET A 12 5.64 10.23 0.21
C MET A 12 6.86 9.87 1.07
N ASP A 13 7.48 10.88 1.67
CA ASP A 13 8.64 10.69 2.52
C ASP A 13 8.16 9.98 3.78
N LEU A 14 8.63 8.73 3.90
CA LEU A 14 8.35 7.89 5.03
C LEU A 14 9.07 8.50 6.23
N VAL A 15 8.32 9.10 7.14
CA VAL A 15 8.89 9.57 8.40
C VAL A 15 9.17 8.35 9.27
N PHE A 16 10.43 7.95 9.28
CA PHE A 16 10.97 6.96 10.21
C PHE A 16 11.21 7.64 11.55
N GLY A 17 10.62 7.08 12.61
CA GLY A 17 10.94 7.43 13.99
C GLY A 17 11.81 6.34 14.60
N ASP A 18 12.46 6.65 15.72
CA ASP A 18 13.31 5.69 16.45
C ASP A 18 12.53 4.42 16.86
N ASP A 19 11.23 4.54 17.09
CA ASP A 19 10.32 3.43 17.40
C ASP A 19 10.14 2.42 16.26
N ASP A 20 10.51 2.78 15.01
CA ASP A 20 10.43 1.90 13.85
C ASP A 20 11.62 0.94 13.76
N LEU A 21 12.76 1.28 14.39
CA LEU A 21 14.03 0.58 14.25
C LEU A 21 13.93 -0.94 14.50
N PRO A 22 13.24 -1.42 15.56
CA PRO A 22 13.13 -2.86 15.80
C PRO A 22 12.41 -3.61 14.66
N TYR A 23 11.45 -2.96 14.00
CA TYR A 23 10.70 -3.55 12.90
C TYR A 23 11.50 -3.56 11.61
N GLU A 24 12.28 -2.50 11.36
CA GLU A 24 13.20 -2.43 10.23
C GLU A 24 14.26 -3.53 10.31
N GLU A 25 14.90 -3.71 11.46
CA GLU A 25 15.87 -4.79 11.66
C GLU A 25 15.25 -6.18 11.48
N GLU A 26 14.04 -6.41 12.02
CA GLU A 26 13.33 -7.67 11.85
C GLU A 26 13.03 -7.98 10.38
N ASN A 27 12.60 -6.98 9.61
CA ASN A 27 12.30 -7.11 8.19
C ASN A 27 13.58 -7.30 7.36
N LEU A 28 14.68 -6.61 7.68
CA LEU A 28 15.97 -6.82 7.01
C LEU A 28 16.52 -8.22 7.24
N ARG A 29 16.35 -8.78 8.45
CA ARG A 29 16.75 -10.16 8.75
C ARG A 29 15.81 -11.20 8.11
N ASN A 30 14.54 -10.87 7.94
CA ASN A 30 13.50 -11.80 7.50
C ASN A 30 12.58 -11.20 6.42
N PRO A 31 13.11 -10.80 5.24
CA PRO A 31 12.34 -10.04 4.24
C PRO A 31 11.16 -10.82 3.66
N TYR A 32 11.24 -12.15 3.65
CA TYR A 32 10.16 -13.00 3.12
C TYR A 32 9.13 -13.43 4.18
N SER A 33 9.21 -12.89 5.40
CA SER A 33 8.25 -13.21 6.45
C SER A 33 7.06 -12.26 6.45
N VAL A 34 5.92 -12.76 5.97
CA VAL A 34 4.63 -12.04 6.07
C VAL A 34 4.33 -11.61 7.51
N LYS A 35 4.74 -12.39 8.52
CA LYS A 35 4.48 -12.09 9.92
C LYS A 35 5.19 -10.81 10.38
N HIS A 36 6.46 -10.64 10.03
CA HIS A 36 7.24 -9.46 10.45
C HIS A 36 6.72 -8.19 9.76
N TRP A 37 6.44 -8.27 8.46
CA TRP A 37 5.80 -7.18 7.73
C TRP A 37 4.46 -6.76 8.33
N LEU A 38 3.57 -7.71 8.65
CA LEU A 38 2.27 -7.40 9.24
C LEU A 38 2.39 -6.76 10.63
N ARG A 39 3.40 -7.15 11.42
CA ARG A 39 3.65 -6.53 12.72
C ARG A 39 4.04 -5.05 12.54
N TYR A 40 4.89 -4.76 11.57
CA TYR A 40 5.30 -3.39 11.27
C TYR A 40 4.14 -2.54 10.73
N ILE A 41 3.35 -3.12 9.82
CA ILE A 41 2.13 -2.49 9.29
C ILE A 41 1.16 -2.12 10.41
N GLU A 42 0.94 -3.01 11.39
CA GLU A 42 0.04 -2.71 12.51
C GLU A 42 0.58 -1.59 13.41
N HIS A 43 1.91 -1.54 13.61
CA HIS A 43 2.55 -0.41 14.29
C HIS A 43 2.31 0.92 13.55
N LYS A 44 2.53 0.95 12.24
CA LYS A 44 2.34 2.16 11.40
C LYS A 44 0.88 2.51 11.09
N LYS A 45 -0.09 1.64 11.37
CA LYS A 45 -1.51 1.87 11.07
C LYS A 45 -2.13 3.06 11.80
N LYS A 46 -1.55 3.45 12.94
CA LYS A 46 -1.96 4.63 13.72
C LYS A 46 -1.24 5.91 13.29
N ALA A 47 -0.22 5.81 12.44
CA ALA A 47 0.54 6.96 11.99
C ALA A 47 -0.28 7.80 11.01
N PRO A 48 -0.17 9.14 11.06
CA PRO A 48 -0.83 10.02 10.10
C PRO A 48 -0.27 9.82 8.69
N LYS A 49 -1.10 10.13 7.67
CA LYS A 49 -0.72 10.29 6.25
C LYS A 49 -0.01 9.08 5.62
N PHE A 50 -0.77 8.12 5.10
CA PHE A 50 -0.33 7.10 4.11
C PHE A 50 0.95 6.29 4.40
N GLY A 51 1.63 6.46 5.54
CA GLY A 51 2.89 5.76 5.85
C GLY A 51 2.73 4.25 5.84
N VAL A 52 1.55 3.77 6.27
CA VAL A 52 1.19 2.35 6.17
C VAL A 52 1.21 1.83 4.72
N ASN A 53 0.84 2.66 3.73
CA ASN A 53 0.85 2.26 2.31
C ASN A 53 2.27 2.01 1.84
N ILE A 54 3.23 2.82 2.26
CA ILE A 54 4.64 2.63 1.87
C ILE A 54 5.17 1.32 2.44
N ILE A 55 4.81 0.96 3.67
CA ILE A 55 5.21 -0.33 4.25
C ILE A 55 4.56 -1.49 3.50
N TYR A 56 3.30 -1.38 3.07
CA TYR A 56 2.68 -2.37 2.17
C TYR A 56 3.42 -2.47 0.83
N GLU A 57 3.75 -1.35 0.18
CA GLU A 57 4.49 -1.36 -1.08
C GLU A 57 5.86 -2.03 -0.94
N ARG A 58 6.57 -1.76 0.16
CA ARG A 58 7.84 -2.44 0.48
C ARG A 58 7.64 -3.94 0.68
N ALA A 59 6.65 -4.33 1.48
CA ALA A 59 6.36 -5.74 1.72
C ALA A 59 5.98 -6.49 0.43
N LEU A 60 5.24 -5.86 -0.48
CA LEU A 60 4.82 -6.43 -1.76
C LEU A 60 5.94 -6.50 -2.80
N LYS A 61 6.99 -5.67 -2.69
CA LYS A 61 8.21 -5.83 -3.48
C LYS A 61 8.96 -7.11 -3.12
N GLU A 62 9.07 -7.42 -1.83
CA GLU A 62 9.70 -8.66 -1.35
C GLU A 62 8.80 -9.89 -1.54
N LEU A 63 7.47 -9.71 -1.38
CA LEU A 63 6.48 -10.80 -1.36
C LEU A 63 5.30 -10.52 -2.31
N PRO A 64 5.53 -10.45 -3.62
CA PRO A 64 4.49 -10.12 -4.58
C PRO A 64 3.39 -11.21 -4.67
N GLY A 65 3.70 -12.45 -4.33
CA GLY A 65 2.74 -13.56 -4.30
C GLY A 65 1.89 -13.67 -3.03
N SER A 66 2.06 -12.78 -2.05
CA SER A 66 1.37 -12.89 -0.76
C SER A 66 -0.06 -12.37 -0.83
N TYR A 67 -1.02 -13.29 -0.97
CA TYR A 67 -2.45 -12.96 -0.92
C TYR A 67 -2.84 -12.17 0.33
N LYS A 68 -2.30 -12.55 1.49
CA LYS A 68 -2.62 -11.89 2.76
C LYS A 68 -2.19 -10.42 2.77
N LEU A 69 -1.02 -10.11 2.19
CA LEU A 69 -0.55 -8.73 2.07
C LEU A 69 -1.39 -7.95 1.06
N TRP A 70 -1.63 -8.49 -0.14
CA TRP A 70 -2.46 -7.85 -1.16
C TRP A 70 -3.87 -7.55 -0.67
N TYR A 71 -4.54 -8.54 -0.08
CA TYR A 71 -5.91 -8.39 0.40
C TYR A 71 -6.01 -7.30 1.49
N ASN A 72 -5.09 -7.31 2.46
CA ASN A 72 -5.08 -6.30 3.52
C ASN A 72 -4.73 -4.90 2.98
N TYR A 73 -3.82 -4.84 2.00
CA TYR A 73 -3.43 -3.59 1.37
C TYR A 73 -4.58 -2.94 0.62
N LEU A 74 -5.19 -3.65 -0.32
CA LEU A 74 -6.31 -3.16 -1.13
C LEU A 74 -7.50 -2.75 -0.26
N ARG A 75 -7.79 -3.53 0.79
CA ARG A 75 -8.83 -3.17 1.77
C ARG A 75 -8.51 -1.89 2.54
N THR A 76 -7.23 -1.64 2.83
CA THR A 76 -6.77 -0.42 3.48
C THR A 76 -6.90 0.78 2.53
N ARG A 77 -6.47 0.63 1.27
CA ARG A 77 -6.59 1.66 0.23
C ARG A 77 -8.05 2.05 -0.03
N ARG A 78 -8.96 1.07 -0.18
CA ARG A 78 -10.41 1.32 -0.29
C ARG A 78 -10.98 2.11 0.88
N ARG A 79 -10.51 1.85 2.11
CA ARG A 79 -10.95 2.60 3.30
C ARG A 79 -10.49 4.06 3.25
N GLN A 80 -9.30 4.33 2.72
CA GLN A 80 -8.74 5.69 2.61
C GLN A 80 -9.51 6.57 1.61
N VAL A 81 -10.07 5.98 0.54
CA VAL A 81 -10.84 6.72 -0.47
C VAL A 81 -12.33 6.89 -0.15
N LYS A 82 -12.88 6.16 0.83
CA LYS A 82 -14.32 6.13 1.12
C LYS A 82 -14.94 7.51 1.40
N GLN A 83 -14.16 8.46 1.90
CA GLN A 83 -14.62 9.83 2.21
C GLN A 83 -14.17 10.87 1.18
N LYS A 84 -13.63 10.42 0.03
CA LYS A 84 -13.14 11.29 -1.03
C LYS A 84 -14.11 11.33 -2.20
N CYS A 85 -14.11 12.46 -2.91
CA CYS A 85 -14.87 12.59 -4.15
C CYS A 85 -14.27 11.66 -5.22
N ILE A 86 -15.10 11.15 -6.13
CA ILE A 86 -14.67 10.20 -7.18
C ILE A 86 -13.59 10.77 -8.12
N ILE A 87 -13.52 12.10 -8.26
CA ILE A 87 -12.50 12.79 -9.06
C ILE A 87 -11.17 12.97 -8.32
N ASP A 88 -11.09 12.58 -7.04
CA ASP A 88 -9.86 12.70 -6.26
C ASP A 88 -8.81 11.70 -6.81
N PRO A 89 -7.58 12.13 -7.09
CA PRO A 89 -6.54 11.29 -7.70
C PRO A 89 -6.24 10.01 -6.90
N VAL A 90 -6.56 9.98 -5.60
CA VAL A 90 -6.38 8.76 -4.79
C VAL A 90 -7.21 7.59 -5.33
N TYR A 91 -8.35 7.81 -6.02
CA TYR A 91 -9.08 6.73 -6.69
C TYR A 91 -8.25 6.05 -7.78
N GLU A 92 -7.56 6.83 -8.60
CA GLU A 92 -6.66 6.31 -9.62
C GLU A 92 -5.52 5.50 -9.01
N GLU A 93 -4.94 5.98 -7.90
CA GLU A 93 -3.90 5.23 -7.21
C GLU A 93 -4.40 3.88 -6.63
N VAL A 94 -5.68 3.79 -6.22
CA VAL A 94 -6.29 2.53 -5.77
C VAL A 94 -6.52 1.60 -6.96
N ASN A 95 -6.98 2.13 -8.09
CA ASN A 95 -7.13 1.36 -9.34
C ASN A 95 -5.77 0.79 -9.79
N ASN A 96 -4.72 1.62 -9.81
CA ASN A 96 -3.35 1.20 -10.11
C ASN A 96 -2.86 0.10 -9.15
N ALA A 97 -3.30 0.10 -7.89
CA ALA A 97 -2.98 -0.97 -6.95
C ALA A 97 -3.73 -2.28 -7.27
N PHE A 98 -5.01 -2.20 -7.67
CA PHE A 98 -5.76 -3.38 -8.14
C PHE A 98 -5.18 -3.97 -9.42
N GLU A 99 -4.79 -3.12 -10.36
CA GLU A 99 -4.19 -3.55 -11.63
C GLU A 99 -2.86 -4.29 -11.41
N ARG A 100 -1.98 -3.78 -10.54
CA ARG A 100 -0.76 -4.52 -10.17
C ARG A 100 -1.05 -5.83 -9.47
N ALA A 101 -2.12 -5.89 -8.67
CA ALA A 101 -2.53 -7.14 -8.03
C ALA A 101 -2.93 -8.20 -9.05
N LEU A 102 -3.42 -7.85 -10.27
CA LEU A 102 -3.81 -8.82 -11.31
C LEU A 102 -2.70 -9.76 -11.68
N VAL A 103 -1.49 -9.23 -11.80
CA VAL A 103 -0.31 -9.99 -12.22
C VAL A 103 -0.07 -11.18 -11.28
N PHE A 104 -0.19 -10.95 -9.97
CA PHE A 104 0.13 -11.96 -8.96
C PHE A 104 -1.10 -12.71 -8.41
N MET A 105 -2.27 -12.07 -8.35
CA MET A 105 -3.47 -12.57 -7.68
C MET A 105 -4.55 -13.11 -8.64
N HIS A 106 -4.23 -13.38 -9.91
CA HIS A 106 -5.19 -13.83 -10.92
C HIS A 106 -6.00 -15.07 -10.50
N LYS A 107 -5.46 -15.97 -9.67
CA LYS A 107 -6.17 -17.15 -9.13
C LYS A 107 -7.07 -16.87 -7.92
N MET A 108 -7.17 -15.62 -7.46
CA MET A 108 -7.86 -15.25 -6.23
C MET A 108 -9.12 -14.41 -6.55
N PRO A 109 -10.28 -15.05 -6.81
CA PRO A 109 -11.48 -14.37 -7.30
C PRO A 109 -12.04 -13.30 -6.35
N ARG A 110 -11.73 -13.39 -5.05
CA ARG A 110 -12.20 -12.43 -4.06
C ARG A 110 -11.71 -11.01 -4.33
N ILE A 111 -10.45 -10.85 -4.74
CA ILE A 111 -9.89 -9.54 -5.06
C ILE A 111 -10.62 -8.93 -6.27
N TRP A 112 -11.00 -9.75 -7.26
CA TRP A 112 -11.74 -9.31 -8.45
C TRP A 112 -13.15 -8.87 -8.10
N MET A 113 -13.87 -9.65 -7.29
CA MET A 113 -15.20 -9.25 -6.82
C MET A 113 -15.15 -7.93 -6.04
N ASP A 114 -14.12 -7.75 -5.21
CA ASP A 114 -13.91 -6.52 -4.46
C ASP A 114 -13.59 -5.31 -5.37
N TYR A 115 -12.91 -5.54 -6.51
CA TYR A 115 -12.61 -4.51 -7.51
C TYR A 115 -13.85 -4.12 -8.33
N CYS A 116 -14.65 -5.08 -8.79
CA CYS A 116 -15.90 -4.79 -9.50
C CYS A 116 -16.95 -4.08 -8.63
N SER A 117 -16.82 -4.20 -7.30
CA SER A 117 -17.70 -3.55 -6.32
C SER A 117 -17.10 -2.26 -5.73
N PHE A 118 -15.93 -1.84 -6.21
CA PHE A 118 -15.28 -0.58 -5.85
C PHE A 118 -15.67 0.49 -6.88
#